data_AF-B1Z9K1-F1
#
_entry.id   AF-B1Z9K1-F1
#
_cell.length_a   1.000
_cell.length_b   1.000
_cell.length_c   1.000
_cell.angle_alpha   90.00
_cell.angle_beta   90.00
_cell.angle_gamma   90.00
#
_symmetry.space_group_name_H-M   'P 1'
#
loop_
_entity.id
_entity.type
_entity.pdbx_description
1 polymer ?
#
loop_
_entity_poly.entity_id
_entity_poly.type
_entity_poly.pdbx_seq_one_letter_code
_entity_poly.pdbx_strand_id
1 'polypeptide(L)'
;MLASVHGATRLGLDQELCLLLARAGLGEDAVAAVRLRGAGRDYGVILPTRRTWRHSQLRSLVHAVGVRAIAGGHRVLIVPPDDVQREPRLANAHHIFQRKLVPSCGDLDLVARHIEVLGGEASLATCEAALASPLAEERIFGLVFAGHLEIDLSIVLTDRSVVRLRQPGWTFDWAALGWRLLRSDGDDPVASSEAAAASRRR
;
A
#
# COMPACT_ATOMS: atom_id res chain seq x y z
N MET A 1 -4.94 -7.05 12.15
CA MET A 1 -4.86 -5.57 12.16
C MET A 1 -3.75 -5.19 11.17
N LEU A 2 -4.05 -5.10 9.87
CA LEU A 2 -3.05 -5.06 8.79
C LEU A 2 -2.54 -3.66 8.49
N ALA A 3 -1.23 -3.60 8.21
CA ALA A 3 -0.34 -2.45 8.16
C ALA A 3 -0.73 -1.34 7.21
N SER A 4 -0.32 -0.12 7.58
CA SER A 4 -0.30 1.05 6.70
C SER A 4 0.52 0.69 5.46
N VAL A 5 -0.15 0.64 4.31
CA VAL A 5 0.53 0.69 3.03
C VAL A 5 0.87 2.17 2.85
N HIS A 6 2.14 2.53 3.10
CA HIS A 6 2.70 3.89 3.07
C HIS A 6 1.71 4.98 3.54
N GLY A 7 1.16 4.79 4.76
CA GLY A 7 0.22 5.66 5.48
C GLY A 7 -0.97 6.23 4.71
N ALA A 8 -1.54 5.38 3.85
CA ALA A 8 -2.99 5.24 3.87
C ALA A 8 -3.42 4.45 5.12
N THR A 9 -4.43 4.92 5.84
CA THR A 9 -5.01 4.23 7.01
C THR A 9 -6.07 3.25 6.54
N ARG A 10 -5.96 1.98 6.91
CA ARG A 10 -7.03 1.00 6.65
C ARG A 10 -8.22 1.26 7.56
N LEU A 11 -9.37 1.56 6.96
CA LEU A 11 -10.64 1.80 7.67
C LEU A 11 -11.44 0.51 7.87
N GLY A 12 -11.19 -0.54 7.08
CA GLY A 12 -11.87 -1.83 7.21
C GLY A 12 -12.15 -2.48 5.87
N LEU A 13 -13.15 -3.35 5.84
CA LEU A 13 -13.72 -3.88 4.60
C LEU A 13 -14.61 -2.82 3.95
N ASP A 14 -14.59 -2.75 2.62
CA ASP A 14 -15.52 -1.90 1.88
C ASP A 14 -16.78 -2.72 1.56
N GLN A 15 -17.75 -2.71 2.49
CA GLN A 15 -18.96 -3.55 2.38
C GLN A 15 -19.76 -3.29 1.10
N GLU A 16 -19.87 -2.02 0.70
CA GLU A 16 -20.59 -1.64 -0.51
C GLU A 16 -19.89 -2.20 -1.76
N LEU A 17 -18.57 -2.07 -1.83
CA LEU A 17 -17.79 -2.61 -2.94
C LEU A 17 -17.80 -4.14 -2.95
N CYS A 18 -17.74 -4.79 -1.77
CA CYS A 18 -17.92 -6.23 -1.63
C CYS A 18 -19.28 -6.68 -2.18
N LEU A 19 -20.37 -5.96 -1.88
CA LEU A 19 -21.70 -6.27 -2.40
C LEU A 19 -21.78 -6.13 -3.93
N LEU A 20 -21.15 -5.10 -4.50
CA LEU A 20 -21.08 -4.92 -5.95
C LEU A 20 -20.31 -6.04 -6.64
N LEU A 21 -19.19 -6.48 -6.04
CA LEU A 21 -18.39 -7.61 -6.54
C LEU A 21 -19.17 -8.92 -6.46
N ALA A 22 -19.82 -9.20 -5.32
CA ALA A 22 -20.64 -10.40 -5.14
C ALA A 22 -21.81 -10.47 -6.13
N ARG A 23 -22.50 -9.36 -6.38
CA ARG A 23 -23.57 -9.28 -7.40
C ARG A 23 -23.06 -9.51 -8.82
N ALA A 24 -21.79 -9.26 -9.08
CA ALA A 24 -21.13 -9.57 -10.36
C ALA A 24 -20.61 -11.02 -10.45
N GLY A 25 -20.86 -11.84 -9.43
CA GLY A 25 -20.40 -13.24 -9.36
C GLY A 25 -18.99 -13.42 -8.83
N LEU A 26 -18.39 -12.39 -8.21
CA LEU A 26 -17.06 -12.45 -7.60
C LEU A 26 -17.20 -12.60 -6.08
N GLY A 27 -17.03 -13.83 -5.59
CA GLY A 27 -17.05 -14.17 -4.16
C GLY A 27 -15.79 -13.78 -3.41
N GLU A 28 -15.81 -13.98 -2.09
CA GLU A 28 -14.71 -13.65 -1.18
C GLU A 28 -13.42 -14.47 -1.44
N ASP A 29 -13.55 -15.64 -2.08
CA ASP A 29 -12.42 -16.46 -2.52
C ASP A 29 -11.75 -15.92 -3.80
N ALA A 30 -12.45 -15.07 -4.55
CA ALA A 30 -11.98 -14.49 -5.81
C ALA A 30 -11.39 -13.08 -5.62
N VAL A 31 -11.93 -12.29 -4.70
CA VAL A 31 -11.59 -10.88 -4.53
C VAL A 31 -11.87 -10.40 -3.11
N ALA A 32 -11.05 -9.47 -2.62
CA ALA A 32 -11.35 -8.70 -1.41
C ALA A 32 -11.51 -7.22 -1.74
N ALA A 33 -12.31 -6.51 -0.97
CA ALA A 33 -12.38 -5.05 -1.04
C ALA A 33 -12.14 -4.43 0.36
N VAL A 34 -11.21 -3.48 0.41
CA VAL A 34 -10.88 -2.75 1.65
C VAL A 34 -11.04 -1.26 1.45
N ARG A 35 -11.40 -0.55 2.51
CA ARG A 35 -11.47 0.90 2.50
C ARG A 35 -10.20 1.47 3.13
N LEU A 36 -9.56 2.39 2.42
CA LEU A 36 -8.35 3.09 2.87
C LEU A 36 -8.61 4.60 2.88
N ARG A 37 -8.03 5.31 3.85
CA ARG A 37 -7.96 6.77 3.89
C ARG A 37 -6.56 7.24 3.57
N GLY A 38 -6.38 8.03 2.52
CA GLY A 38 -5.09 8.63 2.15
C GLY A 38 -5.28 10.09 1.74
N ALA A 39 -4.38 10.97 2.17
CA ALA A 39 -4.45 12.42 1.89
C ALA A 39 -5.83 13.04 2.20
N GLY A 40 -6.45 12.63 3.32
CA GLY A 40 -7.76 13.14 3.75
C GLY A 40 -8.96 12.63 2.94
N ARG A 41 -8.78 11.63 2.06
CA ARG A 41 -9.85 11.09 1.21
C ARG A 41 -9.96 9.58 1.34
N ASP A 42 -11.18 9.07 1.19
CA ASP A 42 -11.46 7.63 1.26
C ASP A 42 -11.43 7.00 -0.13
N TYR A 43 -10.83 5.82 -0.21
CA TYR A 43 -10.68 5.01 -1.41
C TYR A 43 -11.15 3.59 -1.12
N GLY A 44 -11.96 3.03 -2.01
CA GLY A 44 -12.21 1.59 -2.08
C GLY A 44 -11.09 0.93 -2.87
N VAL A 45 -10.52 -0.15 -2.34
CA VAL A 45 -9.42 -0.87 -2.99
C VAL A 45 -9.85 -2.31 -3.23
N ILE A 46 -9.92 -2.69 -4.50
CA ILE A 46 -10.22 -4.04 -4.95
C ILE A 46 -8.91 -4.81 -5.09
N LEU A 47 -8.85 -5.94 -4.41
CA LEU A 47 -7.70 -6.84 -4.29
C LEU A 47 -8.09 -8.21 -4.88
N PRO A 48 -8.00 -8.39 -6.21
CA PRO A 48 -8.23 -9.68 -6.84
C PRO A 48 -7.15 -10.70 -6.45
N THR A 49 -7.52 -11.97 -6.33
CA THR A 49 -6.53 -13.05 -6.18
C THR A 49 -5.75 -13.25 -7.49
N ARG A 50 -4.61 -13.96 -7.41
CA ARG A 50 -3.86 -14.38 -8.61
C ARG A 50 -4.70 -15.17 -9.60
N ARG A 51 -5.61 -16.02 -9.10
CA ARG A 51 -6.55 -16.80 -9.94
C ARG A 51 -7.46 -15.87 -10.73
N THR A 52 -8.11 -14.93 -10.04
CA THR A 52 -8.99 -13.93 -10.64
C THR A 52 -8.26 -13.04 -11.64
N TRP A 53 -7.02 -12.63 -11.33
CA TRP A 53 -6.22 -11.77 -12.20
C TRP A 53 -5.77 -12.46 -13.49
N ARG A 54 -5.49 -13.76 -13.45
CA ARG A 54 -5.07 -14.54 -14.63
C ARG A 54 -6.23 -14.89 -15.56
N HIS A 55 -7.44 -15.03 -15.04
CA HIS A 55 -8.62 -15.36 -15.84
C HIS A 55 -9.22 -14.10 -16.46
N SER A 56 -9.11 -13.94 -17.79
CA SER A 56 -9.53 -12.73 -18.50
C SER A 56 -10.96 -12.30 -18.16
N GLN A 57 -11.91 -13.23 -18.17
CA GLN A 57 -13.32 -12.94 -17.85
C GLN A 57 -13.51 -12.42 -16.41
N LEU A 58 -12.85 -13.02 -15.41
CA LEU A 58 -12.97 -12.60 -14.01
C LEU A 58 -12.28 -11.26 -13.78
N ARG A 59 -11.13 -11.05 -14.42
CA ARG A 59 -10.45 -9.76 -14.45
C ARG A 59 -11.34 -8.68 -15.05
N SER A 60 -11.95 -8.93 -16.21
CA SER A 60 -12.90 -7.99 -16.83
C SER A 60 -14.09 -7.67 -15.92
N LEU A 61 -14.62 -8.64 -15.17
CA LEU A 61 -15.66 -8.38 -14.17
C LEU A 61 -15.19 -7.45 -13.04
N VAL A 62 -13.97 -7.67 -12.51
CA VAL A 62 -13.35 -6.79 -11.50
C VAL A 62 -13.24 -5.35 -12.04
N HIS A 63 -12.76 -5.18 -13.27
CA HIS A 63 -12.69 -3.88 -13.93
C HIS A 63 -14.07 -3.25 -14.13
N ALA A 64 -15.06 -4.00 -14.61
CA ALA A 64 -16.41 -3.51 -14.83
C ALA A 64 -17.11 -3.08 -13.53
N VAL A 65 -16.84 -3.74 -12.40
CA VAL A 65 -17.31 -3.30 -11.08
C VAL A 65 -16.60 -2.00 -10.65
N GLY A 66 -15.27 -1.93 -10.82
CA GLY A 66 -14.51 -0.71 -10.53
C GLY A 66 -15.01 0.52 -11.30
N VAL A 67 -15.23 0.37 -12.60
CA VAL A 67 -15.77 1.44 -13.47
C VAL A 67 -17.17 1.88 -13.01
N ARG A 68 -18.06 0.93 -12.71
CA ARG A 68 -19.42 1.26 -12.21
C ARG A 68 -19.39 1.99 -10.87
N ALA A 69 -18.52 1.58 -9.95
CA ALA A 69 -18.37 2.27 -8.68
C ALA A 69 -17.84 3.71 -8.87
N ILE A 70 -16.93 3.93 -9.83
CA ILE A 70 -16.45 5.28 -10.15
C ILE A 70 -17.55 6.14 -10.75
N ALA A 71 -18.35 5.59 -11.66
CA ALA A 71 -19.54 6.28 -12.18
C ALA A 71 -20.56 6.63 -11.08
N GLY A 72 -20.61 5.84 -9.99
CA GLY A 72 -21.39 6.13 -8.79
C GLY A 72 -20.78 7.17 -7.85
N GLY A 73 -19.63 7.77 -8.19
CA GLY A 73 -18.95 8.78 -7.38
C GLY A 73 -17.93 8.23 -6.38
N HIS A 74 -17.67 6.92 -6.39
CA HIS A 74 -16.67 6.32 -5.50
C HIS A 74 -15.26 6.46 -6.07
N ARG A 75 -14.27 6.62 -5.19
CA ARG A 75 -12.86 6.56 -5.57
C ARG A 75 -12.38 5.12 -5.44
N VAL A 76 -12.19 4.42 -6.55
CA VAL A 76 -11.82 3.01 -6.55
C VAL A 76 -10.46 2.78 -7.17
N LEU A 77 -9.68 1.92 -6.52
CA LEU A 77 -8.41 1.38 -7.02
C LEU A 77 -8.59 -0.12 -7.25
N ILE A 78 -8.06 -0.65 -8.36
CA ILE A 78 -7.84 -2.08 -8.53
C ILE A 78 -6.35 -2.30 -8.46
N VAL A 79 -5.90 -3.12 -7.51
CA VAL A 79 -4.48 -3.38 -7.29
C VAL A 79 -4.13 -4.78 -7.77
N PRO A 80 -3.23 -4.93 -8.74
CA PRO A 80 -2.77 -6.23 -9.19
C PRO A 80 -2.18 -7.05 -8.03
N PRO A 81 -2.41 -8.37 -7.98
CA PRO A 81 -1.86 -9.21 -6.92
C PRO A 81 -0.33 -9.21 -6.90
N ASP A 82 0.31 -9.04 -8.06
CA ASP A 82 1.77 -8.98 -8.15
C ASP A 82 2.36 -7.70 -7.57
N ASP A 83 1.60 -6.60 -7.52
CA ASP A 83 2.04 -5.38 -6.83
C ASP A 83 1.94 -5.52 -5.31
N VAL A 84 0.94 -6.27 -4.82
CA VAL A 84 0.80 -6.59 -3.39
C VAL A 84 1.86 -7.59 -2.95
N GLN A 85 2.18 -8.56 -3.80
CA GLN A 85 3.12 -9.65 -3.53
C GLN A 85 4.54 -9.37 -4.03
N ARG A 86 4.84 -8.10 -4.35
CA ARG A 86 6.17 -7.71 -4.81
C ARG A 86 7.18 -7.92 -3.70
N GLU A 87 8.24 -8.67 -3.98
CA GLU A 87 9.40 -8.79 -3.10
C GLU A 87 10.44 -7.70 -3.42
N PRO A 88 11.21 -7.23 -2.42
CA PRO A 88 11.24 -7.63 -1.01
C PRO A 88 10.16 -6.96 -0.13
N ARG A 89 9.30 -6.14 -0.74
CA ARG A 89 8.31 -5.32 -0.03
C ARG A 89 7.35 -6.14 0.83
N LEU A 90 6.83 -7.25 0.31
CA LEU A 90 5.94 -8.12 1.09
C LEU A 90 6.66 -8.71 2.31
N ALA A 91 7.86 -9.28 2.11
CA ALA A 91 8.65 -9.82 3.22
C ALA A 91 8.97 -8.76 4.28
N ASN A 92 9.39 -7.56 3.88
CA ASN A 92 9.69 -6.46 4.80
C ASN A 92 8.44 -6.00 5.57
N ALA A 93 7.31 -5.83 4.88
CA ALA A 93 6.05 -5.45 5.52
C ALA A 93 5.60 -6.51 6.53
N HIS A 94 5.78 -7.79 6.22
CA HIS A 94 5.49 -8.90 7.11
C HIS A 94 6.43 -8.90 8.33
N HIS A 95 7.72 -8.69 8.12
CA HIS A 95 8.74 -8.61 9.16
C HIS A 95 8.42 -7.51 10.18
N ILE A 96 8.19 -6.28 9.71
CA ILE A 96 7.77 -5.15 10.55
C ILE A 96 6.47 -5.48 11.27
N PHE A 97 5.48 -6.05 10.57
CA PHE A 97 4.20 -6.38 11.18
C PHE A 97 4.32 -7.39 12.32
N GLN A 98 5.18 -8.39 12.19
CA GLN A 98 5.36 -9.44 13.21
C GLN A 98 6.17 -8.94 14.40
N ARG A 99 7.20 -8.13 14.16
CA ARG A 99 8.15 -7.73 15.19
C ARG A 99 7.79 -6.45 15.94
N LYS A 100 6.93 -5.60 15.38
CA LYS A 100 6.57 -4.32 16.01
C LYS A 100 6.15 -4.48 17.48
N LEU A 101 6.66 -3.58 18.32
CA LEU A 101 6.19 -3.37 19.68
C LEU A 101 5.54 -2.00 19.81
N VAL A 102 4.70 -1.84 20.83
CA VAL A 102 4.14 -0.53 21.16
C VAL A 102 5.29 0.39 21.59
N PRO A 103 5.50 1.55 20.92
CA PRO A 103 6.53 2.50 21.32
C PRO A 103 6.27 3.03 22.74
N SER A 104 7.35 3.31 23.48
CA SER A 104 7.27 3.98 24.77
C SER A 104 6.97 5.47 24.62
N CYS A 105 6.47 6.08 25.69
CA CYS A 105 6.27 7.52 25.73
C CYS A 105 7.61 8.23 25.47
N GLY A 106 7.64 9.16 24.52
CA GLY A 106 8.83 9.91 24.12
C GLY A 106 9.72 9.25 23.06
N ASP A 107 9.50 7.98 22.69
CA ASP A 107 10.30 7.31 21.65
C ASP A 107 10.23 8.09 20.33
N LEU A 108 9.02 8.53 19.95
CA LEU A 108 8.83 9.34 18.75
C LEU A 108 9.63 10.64 18.79
N ASP A 109 9.53 11.40 19.89
CA ASP A 109 10.20 12.71 20.00
C ASP A 109 11.73 12.58 19.99
N LEU A 110 12.26 11.52 20.62
CA LEU A 110 13.68 11.21 20.62
C LEU A 110 14.18 10.88 19.21
N VAL A 111 13.50 9.96 18.52
CA VAL A 111 13.87 9.54 17.16
C VAL A 111 13.71 10.70 16.18
N ALA A 112 12.61 11.46 16.28
CA ALA A 112 12.34 12.62 15.44
C ALA A 112 13.46 13.66 15.53
N ARG A 113 13.82 14.06 16.76
CA ARG A 113 14.91 15.01 16.99
C ARG A 113 16.23 14.50 16.41
N HIS A 114 16.50 13.21 16.54
CA HIS A 114 17.74 12.62 16.03
C HIS A 114 17.79 12.67 14.49
N ILE A 115 16.69 12.32 13.83
CA ILE A 115 16.55 12.43 12.36
C ILE A 115 16.71 13.88 11.90
N GLU A 116 16.09 14.84 12.59
CA GLU A 116 16.19 16.27 12.27
C GLU A 116 17.63 16.80 12.38
N VAL A 117 18.35 16.45 13.44
CA VAL A 117 19.76 16.82 13.64
C VAL A 117 20.66 16.29 12.53
N LEU A 118 20.30 15.14 11.94
CA LEU A 118 21.03 14.52 10.83
C LEU A 118 20.59 15.01 9.44
N GLY A 119 19.73 16.04 9.37
CA GLY A 119 19.30 16.63 8.11
C GLY A 119 18.04 16.01 7.51
N GLY A 120 17.24 15.30 8.31
CA GLY A 120 15.92 14.78 7.93
C GLY A 120 15.87 13.30 7.58
N GLU A 121 17.02 12.61 7.58
CA GLU A 121 17.13 11.18 7.30
C GLU A 121 18.18 10.55 8.23
N ALA A 122 17.96 9.31 8.66
CA ALA A 122 18.93 8.52 9.44
C ALA A 122 18.88 7.05 9.03
N SER A 123 19.91 6.26 9.33
CA SER A 123 19.82 4.81 9.16
C SER A 123 19.00 4.17 10.30
N LEU A 124 18.46 2.98 10.05
CA LEU A 124 17.74 2.19 11.05
C LEU A 124 18.59 1.96 12.30
N ALA A 125 19.86 1.57 12.14
CA ALA A 125 20.79 1.40 13.25
C ALA A 125 21.00 2.69 14.07
N THR A 126 21.04 3.84 13.41
CA THR A 126 21.17 5.14 14.09
C THR A 126 19.90 5.48 14.89
N CYS A 127 18.72 5.21 14.32
CA CYS A 127 17.46 5.36 15.05
C CYS A 127 17.35 4.40 16.24
N GLU A 128 17.82 3.16 16.10
CA GLU A 128 17.86 2.17 17.19
C GLU A 128 18.80 2.61 18.30
N ALA A 129 20.00 3.08 17.95
CA ALA A 129 20.99 3.58 18.91
C ALA A 129 20.45 4.78 19.71
N ALA A 130 19.62 5.64 19.09
CA ALA A 130 19.00 6.78 19.77
C ALA A 130 18.04 6.37 20.90
N LEU A 131 17.42 5.18 20.83
CA LEU A 131 16.52 4.67 21.87
C LEU A 131 17.28 3.96 23.01
N ALA A 132 18.55 3.59 22.81
CA ALA A 132 19.41 2.91 23.80
C ALA A 132 18.71 1.71 24.51
N SER A 133 17.92 0.93 23.76
CA SER A 133 17.08 -0.15 24.27
C SER A 133 17.41 -1.49 23.59
N PRO A 134 17.38 -2.62 24.30
CA PRO A 134 17.47 -3.94 23.66
C PRO A 134 16.26 -4.28 22.78
N LEU A 135 15.19 -3.48 22.84
CA LEU A 135 13.97 -3.62 22.03
C LEU A 135 13.79 -2.45 21.05
N ALA A 136 14.89 -1.75 20.74
CA ALA A 136 14.84 -0.53 19.94
C ALA A 136 14.28 -0.79 18.54
N GLU A 137 14.75 -1.83 17.85
CA GLU A 137 14.29 -2.19 16.50
C GLU A 137 12.77 -2.40 16.47
N GLU A 138 12.24 -3.22 17.38
CA GLU A 138 10.81 -3.50 17.46
C GLU A 138 9.98 -2.25 17.76
N ARG A 139 10.50 -1.31 18.56
CA ARG A 139 9.84 -0.03 18.85
C ARG A 139 9.89 0.92 17.65
N ILE A 140 11.00 0.96 16.90
CA ILE A 140 11.07 1.67 15.62
C ILE A 140 10.05 1.09 14.64
N PHE A 141 9.94 -0.24 14.53
CA PHE A 141 8.89 -0.89 13.74
C PHE A 141 7.48 -0.55 14.23
N GLY A 142 7.29 -0.37 15.53
CA GLY A 142 6.08 0.20 16.12
C GLY A 142 5.73 1.57 15.57
N LEU A 143 6.70 2.48 15.52
CA LEU A 143 6.56 3.84 14.98
C LEU A 143 6.32 3.84 13.47
N VAL A 144 6.99 2.96 12.71
CA VAL A 144 6.74 2.77 11.27
C VAL A 144 5.33 2.25 11.03
N PHE A 145 4.91 1.24 11.80
CA PHE A 145 3.58 0.65 11.67
C PHE A 145 2.46 1.64 12.04
N ALA A 146 2.69 2.48 13.06
CA ALA A 146 1.81 3.57 13.46
C ALA A 146 1.80 4.73 12.45
N GLY A 147 2.70 4.74 11.46
CA GLY A 147 2.77 5.75 10.41
C GLY A 147 3.46 7.04 10.85
N HIS A 148 4.30 7.02 11.88
CA HIS A 148 5.11 8.17 12.27
C HIS A 148 6.43 8.24 11.49
N LEU A 149 6.99 7.07 11.18
CA LEU A 149 8.23 6.92 10.43
C LEU A 149 7.97 6.25 9.08
N GLU A 150 8.87 6.50 8.14
CA GLU A 150 8.92 5.80 6.85
C GLU A 150 10.24 5.06 6.69
N ILE A 151 10.15 3.88 6.09
CA ILE A 151 11.28 3.10 5.57
C ILE A 151 10.90 2.64 4.16
N ASP A 152 11.83 2.70 3.20
CA ASP A 152 11.60 2.12 1.88
C ASP A 152 11.58 0.58 1.97
N LEU A 153 10.40 0.02 1.77
CA LEU A 153 10.20 -1.43 1.80
C LEU A 153 10.57 -2.10 0.47
N SER A 154 10.81 -1.34 -0.60
CA SER A 154 11.14 -1.86 -1.93
C SER A 154 12.56 -2.42 -2.02
N ILE A 155 13.40 -2.14 -1.03
CA ILE A 155 14.75 -2.66 -0.88
C ILE A 155 14.81 -3.58 0.35
N VAL A 156 15.73 -4.56 0.36
CA VAL A 156 15.87 -5.47 1.50
C VAL A 156 16.15 -4.66 2.76
N LEU A 157 15.38 -4.92 3.83
CA LEU A 157 15.54 -4.22 5.10
C LEU A 157 16.85 -4.63 5.75
N THR A 158 17.67 -3.64 6.10
CA THR A 158 18.97 -3.80 6.76
C THR A 158 19.15 -2.72 7.81
N ASP A 159 20.19 -2.85 8.62
CA ASP A 159 20.64 -1.83 9.58
C ASP A 159 20.92 -0.47 8.94
N ARG A 160 21.23 -0.45 7.63
CA ARG A 160 21.49 0.76 6.83
C ARG A 160 20.26 1.34 6.15
N SER A 161 19.09 0.70 6.26
CA SER A 161 17.87 1.19 5.65
C SER A 161 17.54 2.60 6.14
N VAL A 162 17.18 3.48 5.23
CA VAL A 162 16.92 4.89 5.53
C VAL A 162 15.56 5.03 6.21
N VAL A 163 15.54 5.73 7.34
CA VAL A 163 14.38 6.09 8.14
C VAL A 163 14.17 7.59 8.04
N ARG A 164 12.91 7.99 7.82
CA ARG A 164 12.50 9.39 7.71
C ARG A 164 11.29 9.67 8.58
N LEU A 165 11.17 10.93 9.00
CA LEU A 165 9.91 11.42 9.55
C LEU A 165 8.86 11.48 8.46
N ARG A 166 7.67 10.95 8.76
CA ARG A 166 6.56 11.05 7.83
C ARG A 166 6.01 12.49 7.84
N GLN A 167 6.01 13.16 6.69
CA GLN A 167 5.42 14.50 6.61
C GLN A 167 3.88 14.47 6.59
N PRO A 168 3.21 15.35 7.35
CA PRO A 168 1.78 15.59 7.22
C PRO A 168 1.44 16.08 5.81
N GLY A 169 0.46 15.47 5.15
CA GLY A 169 -0.03 15.94 3.85
C GLY A 169 0.78 15.48 2.64
N TRP A 170 1.75 14.58 2.80
CA TRP A 170 2.42 13.98 1.65
C TRP A 170 1.39 13.31 0.74
N THR A 171 1.35 13.76 -0.52
CA THR A 171 0.52 13.16 -1.56
C THR A 171 1.00 11.73 -1.78
N PHE A 172 0.16 10.78 -1.40
CA PHE A 172 0.40 9.37 -1.67
C PHE A 172 0.48 9.19 -3.19
N ASP A 173 1.69 9.00 -3.69
CA ASP A 173 1.87 8.69 -5.10
C ASP A 173 1.56 7.21 -5.30
N TRP A 174 0.29 6.93 -5.60
CA TRP A 174 -0.16 5.59 -5.96
C TRP A 174 0.71 5.01 -7.07
N ALA A 175 1.19 5.85 -8.00
CA ALA A 175 2.02 5.40 -9.12
C ALA A 175 3.43 4.96 -8.68
N ALA A 176 3.97 5.51 -7.59
CA ALA A 176 5.23 5.04 -7.00
C ALA A 176 5.12 3.58 -6.50
N LEU A 177 3.91 3.13 -6.15
CA LEU A 177 3.62 1.73 -5.83
C LEU A 177 3.25 0.88 -7.05
N GLY A 178 3.24 1.48 -8.25
CA GLY A 178 2.71 0.89 -9.49
C GLY A 178 1.19 0.97 -9.61
N TRP A 179 0.50 1.52 -8.60
CA TRP A 179 -0.96 1.52 -8.54
C TRP A 179 -1.52 2.71 -9.31
N ARG A 180 -2.42 2.46 -10.25
CA ARG A 180 -3.05 3.52 -11.04
C ARG A 180 -4.50 3.68 -10.60
N LEU A 181 -4.90 4.93 -10.36
CA LEU A 181 -6.31 5.29 -10.28
C LEU A 181 -6.97 4.92 -11.60
N LEU A 182 -8.02 4.12 -11.53
CA LEU A 182 -8.89 3.92 -12.67
C LEU A 182 -9.54 5.27 -12.98
N ARG A 183 -9.34 5.75 -14.19
CA ARG A 183 -10.02 6.94 -14.69
C ARG A 183 -11.36 6.51 -15.27
N SER A 184 -12.35 7.39 -15.17
CA SER A 184 -13.65 7.19 -15.81
C SER A 184 -13.54 7.11 -17.33
N ASP A 185 -12.44 7.63 -17.89
CA ASP A 185 -12.14 7.54 -19.32
C ASP A 185 -11.53 6.16 -19.58
N GLY A 186 -12.28 5.34 -20.34
CA GLY A 186 -12.09 3.90 -20.56
C GLY A 186 -10.79 3.46 -21.21
N ASP A 187 -9.66 3.78 -20.59
CA ASP A 187 -8.34 3.35 -21.03
C ASP A 187 -8.06 1.96 -20.43
N ASP A 188 -8.57 0.94 -21.12
CA ASP A 188 -8.29 -0.46 -20.84
C ASP A 188 -6.82 -0.73 -21.23
N PRO A 189 -5.89 -0.95 -20.27
CA PRO A 189 -4.45 -1.07 -20.57
C PRO A 189 -4.13 -2.28 -21.46
N VAL A 190 -5.06 -3.25 -21.54
CA VAL A 190 -4.95 -4.42 -22.43
C VAL A 190 -5.13 -4.00 -23.89
N ALA A 191 -6.07 -3.09 -24.19
CA ALA A 191 -6.29 -2.61 -25.56
C ALA A 191 -5.08 -1.83 -26.09
N SER A 192 -4.42 -1.06 -25.22
CA SER A 192 -3.22 -0.29 -25.57
C SER A 192 -1.99 -1.19 -25.78
N SER A 193 -1.85 -2.27 -25.00
CA SER A 193 -0.76 -3.24 -25.15
C SER A 193 -0.93 -4.15 -26.38
N GLU A 194 -2.16 -4.53 -26.73
CA GLU A 194 -2.43 -5.32 -27.96
C GLU A 194 -2.27 -4.46 -29.21
N ALA A 195 -2.71 -3.20 -29.20
CA ALA A 195 -2.49 -2.26 -30.30
C ALA A 195 -0.99 -1.97 -30.53
N ALA A 196 -0.21 -1.82 -29.45
CA ALA A 196 1.24 -1.64 -29.55
C ALA A 196 1.96 -2.89 -30.08
N ALA A 197 1.51 -4.09 -29.70
CA ALA A 197 2.06 -5.36 -30.20
C ALA A 197 1.69 -5.63 -31.68
N ALA A 198 0.51 -5.19 -32.13
CA ALA A 198 0.06 -5.31 -33.51
C ALA A 198 0.81 -4.36 -34.47
N SER A 199 1.14 -3.14 -34.03
CA SER A 199 1.90 -2.18 -34.87
C SER A 199 3.37 -2.57 -35.07
N ARG A 200 3.95 -3.37 -34.16
CA ARG A 200 5.34 -3.88 -34.27
C ARG A 200 5.48 -5.11 -35.17
N ARG A 201 4.37 -5.65 -35.69
CA ARG A 201 4.33 -6.83 -36.57
C ARG A 201 3.95 -6.49 -38.01
N ARG A 202 3.88 -5.21 -38.37
CA ARG A 202 3.69 -4.73 -39.74
C ARG A 202 4.96 -4.06 -40.25
#